data_AF-A0A8S9RI74-F1
#
_entry.id   AF-A0A8S9RI74-F1
#
_cell.length_a   1.000
_cell.length_b   1.000
_cell.length_c   1.000
_cell.angle_alpha   90.00
_cell.angle_beta   90.00
_cell.angle_gamma   90.00
#
_symmetry.space_group_name_H-M   'P 1'
#
loop_
_entity.id
_entity.type
_entity.pdbx_description
1 polymer ?
#
loop_
_entity_poly.entity_id
_entity_poly.type
_entity_poly.pdbx_seq_one_letter_code
_entity_poly.pdbx_strand_id
1 'polypeptide(L)'
;MNGHIISVSKDDIRKLMERASRDEHIYICLPEHASSFTHTKLVPEIYTKDEINEKFYGVCGAQEKYEGDFQMKLDGVYYPLSDSISWLTTCMEEMRQDIEKIQHTADKDRPALNDRHHSTSIDDDPKNSHPMKSQPDFHTRAEIDQFVEEIYRTLETT
;
A
#
# COMPACT_ATOMS: atom_id res chain seq x y z
N MET A 1 -47.16 -13.55 41.02
CA MET A 1 -46.61 -14.76 40.39
C MET A 1 -46.48 -15.83 41.47
N ASN A 2 -47.25 -16.92 41.38
CA ASN A 2 -47.12 -18.05 42.31
C ASN A 2 -45.91 -18.88 41.91
N GLY A 3 -44.76 -18.65 42.56
CA GLY A 3 -43.57 -19.48 42.38
C GLY A 3 -43.85 -20.91 42.85
N HIS A 4 -43.96 -21.85 41.92
CA HIS A 4 -44.04 -23.27 42.24
C HIS A 4 -42.61 -23.80 42.36
N ILE A 5 -42.27 -24.33 43.53
CA ILE A 5 -40.98 -24.97 43.76
C ILE A 5 -41.06 -26.37 43.14
N ILE A 6 -40.31 -26.58 42.06
CA ILE A 6 -40.18 -27.89 41.42
C ILE A 6 -39.08 -28.66 42.16
N SER A 7 -39.41 -29.80 42.74
CA SER A 7 -38.42 -30.72 43.30
C SER A 7 -37.78 -31.52 42.17
N VAL A 8 -36.46 -31.41 42.04
CA VAL A 8 -35.68 -32.12 41.02
C VAL A 8 -34.66 -33.02 41.72
N SER A 9 -34.57 -34.29 41.30
CA SER A 9 -33.58 -35.21 41.86
C SER A 9 -32.20 -35.00 41.22
N LYS A 10 -31.13 -35.46 41.90
CA LYS A 10 -29.76 -35.41 41.34
C LYS A 10 -29.62 -36.19 40.03
N ASP A 11 -30.39 -37.25 39.86
CA ASP A 11 -30.35 -38.08 38.65
C ASP A 11 -31.04 -37.37 37.47
N ASP A 12 -32.09 -36.59 37.74
CA ASP A 12 -32.75 -35.77 36.72
C ASP A 12 -31.82 -34.66 36.22
N ILE A 13 -31.08 -34.02 37.13
CA ILE A 13 -30.03 -33.04 36.78
C ILE A 13 -28.94 -33.69 35.93
N ARG A 14 -28.49 -34.90 36.31
CA ARG A 14 -27.46 -35.63 35.54
C ARG A 14 -27.92 -35.96 34.13
N LYS A 15 -29.12 -36.51 33.98
CA LYS A 15 -29.71 -36.83 32.67
C LYS A 15 -29.89 -35.59 31.79
N LEU A 16 -30.22 -34.44 32.39
CA LEU A 16 -30.33 -33.17 31.66
C LEU A 16 -28.96 -32.71 31.14
N MET A 17 -27.93 -32.77 31.97
CA MET A 17 -26.56 -32.40 31.59
C MET A 17 -25.98 -33.32 30.52
N GLU A 18 -26.23 -34.63 30.62
CA GLU A 18 -25.81 -35.61 29.60
C GLU A 18 -26.47 -35.34 28.24
N ARG A 19 -27.73 -34.89 28.22
CA ARG A 19 -28.40 -34.46 26.99
C ARG A 19 -27.77 -33.18 26.43
N ALA A 20 -27.59 -32.16 27.26
CA ALA A 20 -26.99 -30.89 26.85
C ALA A 20 -25.56 -31.04 26.31
N SER A 21 -24.80 -32.02 26.80
CA SER A 21 -23.41 -32.26 26.39
C SER A 21 -23.27 -32.96 25.02
N ARG A 22 -24.34 -33.53 24.47
CA ARG A 22 -24.26 -34.38 23.25
C ARG A 22 -24.50 -33.64 21.94
N ASP A 23 -24.97 -32.41 21.97
CA ASP A 23 -25.41 -31.70 20.79
C ASP A 23 -24.99 -30.22 20.98
N GLU A 24 -24.10 -29.76 20.11
CA GLU A 24 -23.25 -28.56 20.29
C GLU A 24 -24.05 -27.25 20.45
N HIS A 25 -25.36 -27.27 20.20
CA HIS A 25 -26.24 -26.11 20.24
C HIS A 25 -27.59 -26.40 20.94
N ILE A 26 -27.61 -27.09 22.09
CA ILE A 26 -28.86 -27.28 22.86
C ILE A 26 -29.21 -26.03 23.67
N TYR A 27 -30.27 -25.35 23.25
CA TYR A 27 -31.03 -24.45 24.13
C TYR A 27 -31.93 -25.29 25.05
N ILE A 28 -31.94 -24.99 26.36
CA ILE A 28 -32.86 -25.60 27.30
C ILE A 28 -34.23 -24.92 27.14
N CYS A 29 -35.15 -25.57 26.44
CA CYS A 29 -36.52 -25.08 26.27
C CYS A 29 -37.50 -25.90 27.10
N LEU A 30 -38.57 -25.27 27.57
CA LEU A 30 -39.71 -26.00 28.15
C LEU A 30 -40.30 -26.94 27.08
N PRO A 31 -40.87 -28.10 27.48
CA PRO A 31 -41.44 -29.08 26.55
C PRO A 31 -42.45 -28.46 25.56
N GLU A 32 -43.22 -27.48 26.04
CA GLU A 32 -44.22 -26.72 25.27
C GLU A 32 -43.60 -25.87 24.13
N HIS A 33 -42.30 -25.59 24.18
CA HIS A 33 -41.57 -24.78 23.19
C HIS A 33 -40.53 -25.57 22.40
N ALA A 34 -40.37 -26.87 22.68
CA ALA A 34 -39.38 -27.71 22.02
C ALA A 34 -39.61 -27.85 20.51
N SER A 35 -40.85 -27.71 20.03
CA SER A 35 -41.19 -27.75 18.60
C SER A 35 -41.00 -26.42 17.87
N SER A 36 -40.82 -25.31 18.60
CA SER A 36 -40.65 -23.97 18.01
C SER A 36 -39.23 -23.74 17.48
N PHE A 37 -38.27 -24.56 17.93
CA PHE A 37 -36.91 -24.54 17.42
C PHE A 37 -36.79 -25.55 16.27
N THR A 38 -37.11 -25.10 15.07
CA THR A 38 -36.62 -25.77 13.86
C THR A 38 -35.11 -25.63 13.86
N HIS A 39 -34.41 -26.73 14.09
CA HIS A 39 -32.96 -26.81 13.96
C HIS A 39 -32.61 -26.41 12.52
N THR A 40 -32.22 -25.15 12.29
CA THR A 40 -31.71 -24.72 11.00
C THR A 40 -30.35 -25.38 10.87
N LYS A 41 -30.34 -26.61 10.33
CA LYS A 41 -29.13 -27.34 9.99
C LYS A 41 -28.47 -26.54 8.88
N LEU A 42 -27.57 -25.62 9.26
CA LEU A 42 -26.65 -25.02 8.31
C LEU A 42 -25.81 -26.19 7.80
N VAL A 43 -26.16 -26.68 6.62
CA VAL A 43 -25.31 -27.60 5.87
C VAL A 43 -24.03 -26.80 5.62
N PRO A 44 -22.88 -27.18 6.22
CA PRO A 44 -21.64 -26.54 5.85
C PRO A 44 -21.47 -26.80 4.35
N GLU A 45 -21.18 -25.76 3.57
CA GLU A 45 -20.70 -25.95 2.20
C GLU A 45 -19.26 -26.49 2.33
N ILE A 46 -19.15 -27.76 2.74
CA ILE A 46 -17.90 -28.46 2.95
C ILE A 46 -17.33 -28.79 1.58
N TYR A 47 -16.52 -27.89 1.08
CA TYR A 47 -15.69 -28.15 -0.09
C TYR A 47 -14.82 -29.37 0.16
N THR A 48 -14.79 -30.26 -0.80
CA THR A 48 -13.81 -31.34 -0.86
C THR A 48 -12.42 -30.73 -1.06
N LYS A 49 -11.40 -31.46 -0.60
CA LYS A 49 -10.00 -31.05 -0.79
C LYS A 49 -9.67 -30.76 -2.26
N ASP A 50 -10.28 -31.50 -3.17
CA ASP A 50 -10.07 -31.35 -4.61
C ASP A 50 -10.69 -30.05 -5.14
N GLU A 51 -11.90 -29.68 -4.72
CA GLU A 51 -12.53 -28.40 -5.09
C GLU A 51 -11.76 -27.19 -4.55
N ILE A 52 -11.19 -27.31 -3.33
CA ILE A 52 -10.34 -26.25 -2.76
C ILE A 52 -9.06 -26.11 -3.58
N ASN A 53 -8.40 -27.22 -3.91
CA ASN A 53 -7.17 -27.21 -4.71
C ASN A 53 -7.43 -26.66 -6.11
N GLU A 54 -8.53 -27.04 -6.76
CA GLU A 54 -8.92 -26.53 -8.07
C GLU A 54 -9.06 -24.99 -8.04
N LYS A 55 -9.82 -24.47 -7.07
CA LYS A 55 -9.98 -23.02 -6.92
C LYS A 55 -8.65 -22.32 -6.63
N PHE A 56 -7.84 -22.88 -5.73
CA PHE A 56 -6.55 -22.31 -5.37
C PHE A 56 -5.60 -22.23 -6.57
N TYR A 57 -5.40 -23.34 -7.30
CA TYR A 57 -4.50 -23.36 -8.45
C TYR A 57 -5.04 -22.57 -9.65
N GLY A 58 -6.37 -22.48 -9.81
CA GLY A 58 -6.98 -21.59 -10.79
C GLY A 58 -6.66 -20.11 -10.51
N VAL A 59 -6.74 -19.69 -9.25
CA VAL A 59 -6.39 -18.31 -8.83
C VAL A 59 -4.88 -18.07 -8.96
N CYS A 60 -4.03 -18.98 -8.45
CA CYS A 60 -2.59 -18.85 -8.54
C CYS A 60 -2.10 -18.75 -9.99
N GLY A 61 -2.57 -19.64 -10.87
CA GLY A 61 -2.17 -19.62 -12.28
C GLY A 61 -2.68 -18.39 -13.05
N ALA A 62 -3.80 -17.81 -12.64
CA ALA A 62 -4.26 -16.53 -13.19
C ALA A 62 -3.38 -15.37 -12.70
N GLN A 63 -3.04 -15.35 -11.41
CA GLN A 63 -2.20 -14.33 -10.79
C GLN A 63 -0.79 -14.30 -11.40
N GLU A 64 -0.14 -15.45 -11.59
CA GLU A 64 1.20 -15.55 -12.20
C GLU A 64 1.24 -14.94 -13.61
N LYS A 65 0.15 -15.06 -14.38
CA LYS A 65 0.06 -14.45 -15.72
C LYS A 65 0.00 -12.93 -15.66
N TYR A 66 -0.70 -12.38 -14.67
CA TYR A 66 -0.76 -10.93 -14.49
C TYR A 66 0.58 -10.36 -14.04
N GLU A 67 1.32 -11.08 -13.19
CA GLU A 67 2.66 -10.68 -12.75
C GLU A 67 3.64 -10.64 -13.92
N GLY A 68 3.64 -11.67 -14.78
CA GLY A 68 4.47 -11.69 -15.99
C GLY A 68 4.14 -10.59 -17.00
N ASP A 69 2.85 -10.33 -17.28
CA ASP A 69 2.44 -9.25 -18.19
C ASP A 69 2.78 -7.87 -17.61
N PHE A 70 2.59 -7.67 -16.30
CA PHE A 70 2.95 -6.43 -15.64
C PHE A 70 4.46 -6.19 -15.67
N GLN A 71 5.26 -7.22 -15.40
CA GLN A 71 6.73 -7.13 -15.49
C GLN A 71 7.16 -6.78 -16.93
N MET A 72 6.61 -7.44 -17.95
CA MET A 72 6.94 -7.14 -19.34
C MET A 72 6.59 -5.69 -19.73
N LYS A 73 5.44 -5.19 -19.26
CA LYS A 73 5.02 -3.80 -19.48
C LYS A 73 5.93 -2.81 -18.75
N LEU A 74 6.32 -3.11 -17.53
CA LEU A 74 7.26 -2.29 -16.77
C LEU A 74 8.63 -2.24 -17.45
N ASP A 75 9.19 -3.39 -17.84
CA ASP A 75 10.48 -3.47 -18.52
C ASP A 75 10.47 -2.67 -19.83
N GLY A 76 9.36 -2.74 -20.58
CA GLY A 76 9.15 -1.99 -21.82
C GLY A 76 9.17 -0.47 -21.65
N VAL A 77 8.91 0.05 -20.45
CA VAL A 77 8.97 1.49 -20.14
C VAL A 77 10.27 1.84 -19.42
N TYR A 78 10.70 1.01 -18.48
CA TYR A 78 11.82 1.26 -17.59
C TYR A 78 13.15 1.37 -18.34
N TYR A 79 13.48 0.41 -19.20
CA TYR A 79 14.78 0.42 -19.88
C TYR A 79 14.92 1.58 -20.87
N PRO A 80 13.96 1.86 -21.77
CA PRO A 80 14.07 3.01 -22.67
C PRO A 80 14.15 4.34 -21.94
N LEU A 81 13.41 4.49 -20.84
CA LEU A 81 13.47 5.68 -20.00
C LEU A 81 14.84 5.80 -19.33
N SER A 82 15.35 4.72 -18.75
CA SER A 82 16.65 4.68 -18.09
C SER A 82 17.78 5.02 -19.08
N ASP A 83 17.72 4.47 -20.29
CA ASP A 83 18.70 4.76 -21.35
C ASP A 83 18.65 6.23 -21.75
N SER A 84 17.44 6.79 -21.88
CA SER A 84 17.25 8.21 -22.20
C SER A 84 17.82 9.12 -21.12
N ILE A 85 17.59 8.79 -19.85
CA ILE A 85 18.16 9.52 -18.70
C ILE A 85 19.68 9.41 -18.70
N SER A 86 20.23 8.22 -18.94
CA SER A 86 21.67 7.99 -19.00
C SER A 86 22.31 8.83 -20.10
N TRP A 87 21.76 8.78 -21.31
CA TRP A 87 22.25 9.57 -22.44
C TRP A 87 22.17 11.08 -22.19
N LEU A 88 21.04 11.56 -21.66
CA LEU A 88 20.87 12.98 -21.33
C LEU A 88 21.90 13.42 -20.27
N THR A 89 22.15 12.58 -19.27
CA THR A 89 23.16 12.83 -18.23
C THR A 89 24.54 12.97 -18.85
N THR A 90 24.92 12.08 -19.76
CA THR A 90 26.20 12.18 -20.49
C THR A 90 26.27 13.46 -21.32
N CYS A 91 25.23 13.79 -22.07
CA CYS A 91 25.19 14.98 -22.91
C CYS A 91 25.35 16.28 -22.08
N MET A 92 24.66 16.37 -20.94
CA MET A 92 24.79 17.54 -20.06
C MET A 92 26.20 17.68 -19.48
N GLU A 93 26.85 16.56 -19.17
CA GLU A 93 28.22 16.55 -18.67
C GLU A 93 29.23 16.99 -19.74
N GLU A 94 29.06 16.53 -20.99
CA GLU A 94 29.87 16.99 -22.12
C GLU A 94 29.71 18.50 -22.34
N MET A 95 28.48 19.01 -22.33
CA MET A 95 28.21 20.44 -22.47
C MET A 95 28.86 21.26 -21.34
N ARG A 96 28.83 20.76 -20.10
CA ARG A 96 29.48 21.40 -18.95
C ARG A 96 30.98 21.55 -19.17
N GLN A 97 31.64 20.49 -19.63
CA GLN A 97 33.08 20.49 -19.90
C GLN A 97 33.43 21.45 -21.05
N ASP A 98 32.62 21.51 -22.10
CA ASP A 98 32.83 22.44 -23.21
C ASP A 98 32.73 23.91 -22.75
N ILE A 99 31.77 24.24 -21.88
CA ILE A 99 31.65 25.58 -21.28
C ILE A 99 32.90 25.90 -20.44
N GLU A 100 33.35 24.98 -19.59
CA GLU A 100 34.58 25.15 -18.79
C GLU A 100 35.80 25.40 -19.68
N LYS A 101 35.93 24.67 -20.79
CA LYS A 101 37.02 24.82 -21.76
C LYS A 101 36.99 26.17 -22.49
N ILE A 102 35.81 26.66 -22.87
CA ILE A 102 35.63 27.99 -23.46
C ILE A 102 36.04 29.06 -22.46
N GLN A 103 35.59 28.97 -21.21
CA GLN A 103 35.92 29.90 -20.14
C GLN A 103 37.44 29.96 -19.90
N HIS A 104 38.11 28.80 -19.81
CA HIS A 104 39.56 28.73 -19.63
C HIS A 104 40.34 29.34 -20.80
N THR A 105 39.85 29.22 -22.03
CA THR A 105 40.49 29.81 -23.20
C THR A 105 40.34 31.34 -23.19
N ALA A 106 39.15 31.84 -22.87
CA ALA A 106 38.87 33.27 -22.75
C ALA A 106 39.68 33.96 -21.63
N ASP A 107 39.89 33.29 -20.49
CA ASP A 107 40.71 33.83 -19.39
C ASP A 107 42.21 33.86 -19.71
N LYS A 108 42.69 32.96 -20.56
CA LYS A 108 44.10 32.88 -20.98
C LYS A 108 44.48 33.95 -22.00
N ASP A 109 43.54 34.33 -22.87
CA ASP A 109 43.72 35.35 -23.90
C ASP A 109 43.40 36.77 -23.40
N ARG A 110 43.05 36.94 -22.11
CA ARG A 110 42.87 38.25 -21.48
C ARG A 110 44.24 38.92 -21.30
N PRO A 111 44.54 40.03 -21.99
CA PRO A 111 45.74 40.81 -21.68
C PRO A 111 45.64 41.26 -20.22
N ALA A 112 46.75 41.23 -19.48
CA ALA A 112 46.82 41.84 -18.16
C ALA A 112 46.57 43.34 -18.30
N LEU A 113 45.30 43.75 -18.17
CA LEU A 113 44.89 45.14 -18.20
C LEU A 113 45.14 45.74 -16.82
N ASN A 114 46.43 45.82 -16.47
CA ASN A 114 46.90 46.68 -15.40
C ASN A 114 46.92 48.11 -15.96
N ASP A 115 45.76 48.76 -16.06
CA ASP A 115 45.72 50.21 -16.20
C ASP A 115 44.55 50.82 -15.41
N ARG A 116 44.79 50.88 -14.10
CA ARG A 116 44.63 52.05 -13.24
C ARG A 116 43.83 53.23 -13.82
N HIS A 117 42.51 53.13 -13.92
CA HIS A 117 41.64 54.29 -13.73
C HIS A 117 40.33 53.92 -13.04
N HIS A 118 40.17 54.50 -11.85
CA HIS A 118 38.97 54.50 -11.02
C HIS A 118 37.71 54.72 -11.86
N SER A 119 36.84 53.71 -11.90
CA SER A 119 35.44 53.88 -12.31
C SER A 119 34.56 53.49 -11.14
N THR A 120 34.20 54.50 -10.34
CA THR A 120 33.01 54.45 -9.49
C THR A 120 31.82 54.27 -10.42
N SER A 121 31.25 53.06 -10.47
CA SER A 121 30.08 52.76 -11.29
C SER A 121 29.19 51.76 -10.56
N ILE A 122 28.35 52.34 -9.71
CA ILE A 122 26.99 51.94 -9.33
C ILE A 122 26.82 50.47 -8.91
N ASP A 123 26.70 50.32 -7.59
CA ASP A 123 26.00 49.25 -6.88
C ASP A 123 24.55 49.16 -7.39
N ASP A 124 24.34 48.47 -8.51
CA ASP A 124 23.01 47.96 -8.87
C ASP A 124 22.83 46.60 -8.18
N ASP A 125 22.49 46.66 -6.89
CA ASP A 125 21.91 45.56 -6.13
C ASP A 125 20.65 45.09 -6.87
N PRO A 126 20.61 43.90 -7.49
CA PRO A 126 19.40 43.39 -8.09
C PRO A 126 18.52 42.88 -6.94
N LYS A 127 17.82 43.81 -6.27
CA LYS A 127 16.70 43.53 -5.38
C LYS A 127 15.51 43.01 -6.17
N ASN A 128 15.63 41.85 -6.82
CA ASN A 128 14.47 40.98 -7.06
C ASN A 128 14.83 39.58 -7.59
N SER A 129 15.79 38.87 -6.99
CA SER A 129 15.81 37.41 -7.14
C SER A 129 14.83 36.81 -6.15
N HIS A 130 13.56 36.72 -6.55
CA HIS A 130 12.61 35.84 -5.89
C HIS A 130 13.23 34.44 -5.94
N PRO A 131 13.53 33.80 -4.79
CA PRO A 131 13.98 32.43 -4.83
C PRO A 131 12.81 31.63 -5.40
N MET A 132 12.97 31.07 -6.59
CA MET A 132 12.15 29.94 -7.02
C MET A 132 12.42 28.83 -6.02
N LYS A 133 11.61 28.82 -4.96
CA LYS A 133 11.45 27.65 -4.10
C LYS A 133 10.86 26.59 -5.02
N SER A 134 11.72 25.78 -5.62
CA SER A 134 11.34 24.46 -6.06
C SER A 134 10.99 23.69 -4.79
N GLN A 135 9.73 23.80 -4.36
CA GLN A 135 9.19 22.85 -3.41
C GLN A 135 9.26 21.49 -4.11
N PRO A 136 9.96 20.51 -3.54
CA PRO A 136 9.88 19.16 -4.05
C PRO A 136 8.45 18.69 -3.77
N ASP A 137 7.66 18.46 -4.81
CA ASP A 137 6.30 17.90 -4.72
C ASP A 137 6.37 16.38 -4.49
N PHE A 138 7.28 15.95 -3.62
CA PHE A 138 7.53 14.55 -3.34
C PHE A 138 6.89 14.21 -2.00
N HIS A 139 5.94 13.27 -2.06
CA HIS A 139 5.40 12.66 -0.87
C HIS A 139 6.50 11.92 -0.12
N THR A 140 6.63 12.22 1.17
CA THR A 140 7.51 11.45 2.04
C THR A 140 6.97 10.03 2.21
N ARG A 141 7.85 9.06 2.46
CA ARG A 141 7.42 7.66 2.65
C ARG A 141 6.36 7.51 3.74
N ALA A 142 6.45 8.34 4.78
CA ALA A 142 5.46 8.38 5.86
C ALA A 142 4.06 8.83 5.38
N GLU A 143 3.97 9.77 4.43
CA GLU A 143 2.68 10.20 3.85
C GLU A 143 2.04 9.09 3.01
N ILE A 144 2.86 8.34 2.27
CA ILE A 144 2.39 7.19 1.47
C ILE A 144 1.92 6.07 2.40
N ASP A 145 2.70 5.75 3.43
CA ASP A 145 2.34 4.73 4.41
C ASP A 145 1.02 5.09 5.13
N GLN A 146 0.83 6.37 5.47
CA GLN A 146 -0.41 6.86 6.08
C GLN A 146 -1.64 6.69 5.16
N PHE A 147 -1.50 6.99 3.87
CA PHE A 147 -2.58 6.83 2.89
C PHE A 147 -2.96 5.34 2.70
N VAL A 148 -1.95 4.46 2.65
CA VAL A 148 -2.16 3.02 2.54
C VAL A 148 -2.92 2.47 3.75
N GLU A 149 -2.52 2.88 4.96
CA GLU A 149 -3.21 2.50 6.20
C GLU A 149 -4.66 3.01 6.28
N GLU A 150 -4.94 4.18 5.72
CA GLU A 150 -6.29 4.73 5.65
C GLU A 150 -7.21 3.94 4.71
N ILE A 151 -6.68 3.46 3.57
CA ILE A 151 -7.41 2.57 2.66
C ILE A 151 -7.76 1.26 3.35
N TYR A 152 -6.81 0.62 4.02
CA TYR A 152 -7.04 -0.65 4.71
C TYR A 152 -8.11 -0.53 5.81
N ARG A 153 -8.05 0.52 6.65
CA ARG A 153 -9.09 0.77 7.65
C ARG A 153 -10.47 0.96 7.05
N THR A 154 -10.57 1.63 5.91
CA THR A 154 -11.86 1.89 5.26
C THR A 154 -12.48 0.59 4.74
N LEU A 155 -11.65 -0.30 4.17
CA LEU A 155 -12.08 -1.61 3.68
C LEU A 155 -12.47 -2.59 4.79
N GLU A 156 -11.86 -2.50 5.97
CA GLU A 156 -12.24 -3.34 7.13
C GLU A 156 -13.58 -2.90 7.77
N THR A 157 -14.03 -1.68 7.50
CA THR A 157 -15.27 -1.12 8.06
C THR A 157 -16.51 -1.25 7.17
N THR A 158 -16.40 -1.93 6.02
CA THR A 158 -17.50 -2.19 5.07
C THR A 158 -17.88 -3.67 5.07
#